data_AF-Q6JYX3-F1
#
_entry.id   AF-Q6JYX3-F1
#
_cell.length_a   1.000
_cell.length_b   1.000
_cell.length_c   1.000
_cell.angle_alpha   90.00
_cell.angle_beta   90.00
_cell.angle_gamma   90.00
#
_symmetry.space_group_name_H-M   'P 1'
#
loop_
_entity.id
_entity.type
_entity.pdbx_description
1 polymer ?
#
loop_
_entity_poly.entity_id
_entity_poly.type
_entity_poly.pdbx_seq_one_letter_code
_entity_poly.pdbx_strand_id
1 'polypeptide(L)'
;LAVSWTDTVQASLMIFALILTPVIVIISVGGFGDSLEVIKQKSIENVDMLKGLNFVAIISLMGWGLGYFGQPHILARFMAADSHHSIVHARRISMTWMILCLAGAEAVGFFGIAYFNEHPSVAGPVNQNPERVFIELAQILFNPWIAGILLSAILAAVMSTLSCQLLVCSSAITEDLYKAFLRKQASQKELVWVGRVMVLVVALVAIALAANPENRVLGLVSYAWAGFGAAFGPVVLFSVMWSRMTRNGALAGMIIGALTVIVWKQFGWLGLYEIIPGFIFGSIGIVVFSLLGKAPS
;
A
#
# COMPACT_ATOMS: atom_id res chain seq x y z
N LEU A 1 -4.38 -21.12 -10.62
CA LEU A 1 -4.36 -20.95 -12.10
C LEU A 1 -5.49 -20.07 -12.61
N ALA A 2 -6.77 -20.33 -12.34
CA ALA A 2 -7.85 -19.44 -12.79
C ALA A 2 -7.72 -17.99 -12.26
N VAL A 3 -7.43 -17.83 -10.97
CA VAL A 3 -7.23 -16.50 -10.33
C VAL A 3 -6.01 -15.75 -10.90
N SER A 4 -4.92 -16.45 -11.23
CA SER A 4 -3.73 -15.80 -11.80
C SER A 4 -3.97 -15.27 -13.21
N TRP A 5 -4.82 -15.94 -14.00
CA TRP A 5 -5.20 -15.46 -15.33
C TRP A 5 -6.11 -14.22 -15.23
N THR A 6 -7.09 -14.22 -14.33
CA THR A 6 -7.97 -13.06 -14.12
C THR A 6 -7.19 -11.83 -13.66
N ASP A 7 -6.25 -12.01 -12.71
CA ASP A 7 -5.42 -10.92 -12.20
C ASP A 7 -4.51 -10.35 -13.30
N THR A 8 -3.95 -11.21 -14.16
CA THR A 8 -3.09 -10.77 -15.28
C THR A 8 -3.87 -9.93 -16.30
N VAL A 9 -5.08 -10.36 -16.66
CA VAL A 9 -5.93 -9.62 -17.62
C VAL A 9 -6.33 -8.26 -17.04
N GLN A 10 -6.75 -8.23 -15.77
CA GLN A 10 -7.14 -6.99 -15.07
C GLN A 10 -5.96 -6.02 -14.98
N ALA A 11 -4.80 -6.50 -14.53
CA ALA A 11 -3.60 -5.69 -14.41
C ALA A 11 -3.14 -5.14 -15.77
N SER A 12 -3.21 -5.94 -16.83
CA SER A 12 -2.89 -5.49 -18.20
C SER A 12 -3.78 -4.32 -18.61
N LEU A 13 -5.11 -4.48 -18.48
CA LEU A 13 -6.09 -3.45 -18.85
C LEU A 13 -5.86 -2.15 -18.06
N MET A 14 -5.59 -2.25 -16.76
CA MET A 14 -5.33 -1.08 -15.92
C MET A 14 -4.04 -0.34 -16.33
N ILE A 15 -2.97 -1.07 -16.67
CA ILE A 15 -1.72 -0.45 -17.14
C ILE A 15 -1.93 0.31 -18.44
N PHE A 16 -2.62 -0.30 -19.41
CA PHE A 16 -2.92 0.37 -20.67
C PHE A 16 -3.71 1.64 -20.43
N ALA A 17 -4.70 1.61 -19.55
CA ALA A 17 -5.48 2.79 -19.19
C ALA A 17 -4.63 3.88 -18.51
N LEU A 18 -3.77 3.51 -17.56
CA LEU A 18 -2.90 4.45 -16.85
C LEU A 18 -1.86 5.11 -17.77
N ILE A 19 -1.38 4.41 -18.79
CA ILE A 19 -0.42 4.96 -19.75
C ILE A 19 -1.13 5.82 -20.81
N LEU A 20 -2.31 5.40 -21.26
CA LEU A 20 -3.02 6.05 -22.36
C LEU A 20 -3.78 7.30 -21.92
N THR A 21 -4.34 7.30 -20.70
CA THR A 21 -5.04 8.46 -20.12
C THR A 21 -4.22 9.76 -20.17
N PRO A 22 -2.96 9.81 -19.67
CA PRO A 22 -2.18 11.04 -19.71
C PRO A 22 -1.84 11.45 -21.15
N VAL A 23 -1.68 10.50 -22.08
CA VAL A 23 -1.48 10.82 -23.50
C VAL A 23 -2.70 11.52 -24.09
N ILE A 24 -3.91 11.03 -23.81
CA ILE A 24 -5.15 11.70 -24.27
C ILE A 24 -5.29 13.07 -23.62
N VAL A 25 -5.03 13.18 -22.31
CA VAL A 25 -5.06 14.47 -21.61
C VAL A 25 -4.16 15.48 -22.31
N ILE A 26 -2.90 15.12 -22.55
CA ILE A 26 -1.92 15.97 -23.21
C ILE A 26 -2.42 16.43 -24.58
N ILE A 27 -2.99 15.54 -25.38
CA ILE A 27 -3.54 15.86 -26.70
C ILE A 27 -4.74 16.81 -26.56
N SER A 28 -5.62 16.59 -25.58
CA SER A 28 -6.83 17.39 -25.38
C SER A 28 -6.57 18.83 -24.95
N VAL A 29 -5.45 19.07 -24.25
CA VAL A 29 -5.02 20.40 -23.76
C VAL A 29 -4.23 21.17 -24.84
N GLY A 30 -3.95 20.57 -26.00
CA GLY A 30 -3.21 21.22 -27.11
C GLY A 30 -1.80 20.69 -27.32
N GLY A 31 -1.29 19.86 -26.42
CA GLY A 31 0.01 19.21 -26.52
C GLY A 31 0.81 19.28 -25.23
N PHE A 32 2.01 18.71 -25.25
CA PHE A 32 2.86 18.62 -24.05
C PHE A 32 3.35 19.99 -23.57
N GLY A 33 3.70 20.88 -24.51
CA GLY A 33 4.14 22.24 -24.20
C GLY A 33 3.05 23.05 -23.51
N ASP A 34 1.86 23.08 -24.12
CA ASP A 34 0.70 23.80 -23.61
C ASP A 34 0.25 23.25 -22.25
N SER A 35 0.24 21.92 -22.10
CA SER A 35 -0.06 21.27 -20.82
C SER A 35 0.89 21.73 -19.71
N LEU A 36 2.20 21.82 -19.98
CA LEU A 36 3.16 22.30 -19.00
C LEU A 36 2.98 23.78 -18.69
N GLU A 37 2.60 24.59 -19.67
CA GLU A 37 2.33 26.00 -19.46
C GLU A 37 1.10 26.22 -18.57
N VAL A 38 0.00 25.52 -18.84
CA VAL A 38 -1.21 25.55 -18.00
C VAL A 38 -0.89 25.13 -16.55
N ILE A 39 -0.11 24.07 -16.37
CA ILE A 39 0.31 23.61 -15.03
C ILE A 39 1.12 24.69 -14.31
N LYS A 40 2.08 25.33 -15.01
CA LYS A 40 2.89 26.43 -14.49
C LYS A 40 2.06 27.65 -14.13
N GLN A 41 1.07 28.01 -14.96
CA GLN A 41 0.17 29.13 -14.71
C GLN A 41 -0.66 28.90 -13.45
N LYS A 42 -1.11 27.67 -13.20
CA LYS A 42 -1.83 27.32 -11.97
C LYS A 42 -0.93 27.41 -10.73
N SER A 43 0.28 26.85 -10.80
CA SER A 43 1.35 27.11 -9.84
C SER A 43 2.68 26.68 -10.43
N ILE A 44 3.66 27.60 -10.44
CA ILE A 44 5.04 27.32 -10.87
C ILE A 44 5.64 26.18 -10.04
N GLU A 45 5.19 26.03 -8.81
CA GLU A 45 5.69 24.99 -7.93
C GLU A 45 5.19 23.58 -8.31
N ASN A 46 4.15 23.45 -9.14
CA ASN A 46 3.64 22.14 -9.56
C ASN A 46 4.59 21.41 -10.52
N VAL A 47 5.38 22.14 -11.31
CA VAL A 47 6.40 21.57 -12.20
C VAL A 47 7.74 21.31 -11.51
N ASP A 48 7.93 21.83 -10.30
CA ASP A 48 9.14 21.55 -9.52
C ASP A 48 9.02 20.18 -8.85
N MET A 49 9.61 19.17 -9.49
CA MET A 49 9.65 17.79 -8.98
C MET A 49 10.42 17.66 -7.64
N LEU A 50 11.24 18.65 -7.29
CA LEU A 50 12.01 18.67 -6.05
C LEU A 50 11.37 19.57 -4.99
N LYS A 51 10.21 20.15 -5.27
CA LYS A 51 9.52 21.04 -4.35
C LYS A 51 9.27 20.36 -3.01
N GLY A 52 9.71 20.98 -1.93
CA GLY A 52 9.52 20.46 -0.58
C GLY A 52 10.40 19.26 -0.23
N LEU A 53 11.30 18.82 -1.14
CA LEU A 53 12.31 17.81 -0.81
C LEU A 53 13.41 18.44 0.04
N ASN A 54 13.29 18.26 1.35
CA ASN A 54 14.40 18.42 2.27
C ASN A 54 15.00 17.04 2.61
N PHE A 55 16.11 17.03 3.36
CA PHE A 55 16.78 15.79 3.77
C PHE A 55 15.82 14.81 4.48
N VAL A 56 14.91 15.33 5.31
CA VAL A 56 13.90 14.53 6.03
C VAL A 56 12.91 13.88 5.06
N ALA A 57 12.45 14.62 4.05
CA ALA A 57 11.52 14.11 3.03
C ALA A 57 12.17 12.99 2.20
N ILE A 58 13.44 13.15 1.81
CA ILE A 58 14.18 12.12 1.06
C ILE A 58 14.29 10.82 1.88
N ILE A 59 14.72 10.92 3.14
CA ILE A 59 14.80 9.74 4.02
C ILE A 59 13.41 9.13 4.21
N SER A 60 12.38 9.96 4.40
CA SER A 60 10.99 9.51 4.55
C SER A 60 10.50 8.71 3.34
N LEU A 61 10.82 9.16 2.12
CA LEU A 61 10.50 8.42 0.89
C LEU A 61 11.26 7.09 0.81
N MET A 62 12.55 7.06 1.16
CA MET A 62 13.33 5.82 1.22
C MET A 62 12.77 4.83 2.27
N GLY A 63 12.18 5.35 3.35
CA GLY A 63 11.56 4.57 4.43
C GLY A 63 10.45 3.63 3.96
N TRP A 64 9.75 3.93 2.85
CA TRP A 64 8.74 3.03 2.28
C TRP A 64 9.28 1.63 1.97
N GLY A 65 10.55 1.54 1.54
CA GLY A 65 11.21 0.27 1.25
C GLY A 65 11.30 -0.66 2.46
N LEU A 66 11.44 -0.10 3.68
CA LEU A 66 11.53 -0.88 4.91
C LEU A 66 10.25 -1.65 5.22
N GLY A 67 9.09 -1.14 4.80
CA GLY A 67 7.81 -1.78 5.11
C GLY A 67 7.55 -3.08 4.34
N TYR A 68 8.28 -3.36 3.26
CA TYR A 68 8.19 -4.65 2.56
C TYR A 68 8.60 -5.83 3.45
N PHE A 69 9.60 -5.64 4.31
CA PHE A 69 10.07 -6.68 5.23
C PHE A 69 9.09 -6.94 6.40
N GLY A 70 8.24 -5.97 6.72
CA GLY A 70 7.28 -6.08 7.81
C GLY A 70 5.92 -6.63 7.42
N GLN A 71 5.69 -7.00 6.15
CA GLN A 71 4.39 -7.46 5.68
C GLN A 71 4.32 -8.97 5.55
N PRO A 72 3.60 -9.66 6.47
CA PRO A 72 3.54 -11.13 6.47
C PRO A 72 2.96 -11.70 5.18
N HIS A 73 1.97 -11.03 4.58
CA HIS A 73 1.32 -11.48 3.36
C HIS A 73 2.23 -11.39 2.12
N ILE A 74 3.18 -10.45 2.10
CA ILE A 74 4.19 -10.34 1.03
C ILE A 74 5.25 -11.43 1.23
N LEU A 75 5.75 -11.59 2.46
CA LEU A 75 6.74 -12.62 2.79
C LEU A 75 6.21 -14.04 2.50
N ALA A 76 4.97 -14.34 2.85
CA ALA A 76 4.34 -15.62 2.57
C ALA A 76 4.30 -15.93 1.06
N ARG A 77 4.11 -14.92 0.20
CA ARG A 77 4.17 -15.09 -1.26
C ARG A 77 5.59 -15.39 -1.76
N PHE A 78 6.62 -14.77 -1.17
CA PHE A 78 8.01 -15.10 -1.50
C PHE A 78 8.39 -16.51 -1.02
N MET A 79 7.89 -16.93 0.14
CA MET A 79 8.11 -18.29 0.67
C MET A 79 7.43 -19.38 -0.16
N ALA A 80 6.35 -19.03 -0.87
CA ALA A 80 5.63 -19.94 -1.76
C ALA A 80 6.25 -20.05 -3.16
N ALA A 81 7.36 -19.35 -3.44
CA ALA A 81 8.03 -19.44 -4.74
C ALA A 81 8.74 -20.79 -4.91
N ASP A 82 8.54 -21.44 -6.05
CA ASP A 82 9.02 -22.81 -6.32
C ASP A 82 10.56 -22.93 -6.28
N SER A 83 11.29 -21.88 -6.66
CA SER A 83 12.75 -21.89 -6.64
C SER A 83 13.36 -20.49 -6.57
N HIS A 84 14.56 -20.38 -6.01
CA HIS A 84 15.31 -19.12 -5.98
C HIS A 84 15.61 -18.57 -7.39
N HIS A 85 15.77 -19.43 -8.39
CA HIS A 85 15.96 -19.02 -9.78
C HIS A 85 14.73 -18.32 -10.37
N SER A 86 13.52 -18.80 -10.03
CA SER A 86 12.26 -18.18 -10.49
C SER A 86 12.08 -16.75 -9.96
N ILE A 87 12.64 -16.44 -8.78
CA ILE A 87 12.54 -15.12 -8.14
C ILE A 87 13.21 -14.03 -8.98
N VAL A 88 14.31 -14.34 -9.68
CA VAL A 88 15.02 -13.35 -10.51
C VAL A 88 14.15 -12.87 -11.67
N HIS A 89 13.50 -13.80 -12.36
CA HIS A 89 12.58 -13.49 -13.46
C HIS A 89 11.31 -12.80 -12.94
N ALA A 90 10.73 -13.31 -11.85
CA ALA A 90 9.56 -12.72 -11.22
C ALA A 90 9.82 -11.27 -10.77
N ARG A 91 11.00 -10.99 -10.19
CA ARG A 91 11.43 -9.64 -9.83
C ARG A 91 11.48 -8.72 -11.04
N ARG A 92 12.11 -9.13 -12.13
CA ARG A 92 12.24 -8.28 -13.33
C ARG A 92 10.87 -7.92 -13.89
N ILE A 93 9.99 -8.91 -14.06
CA ILE A 93 8.63 -8.70 -14.56
C ILE A 93 7.86 -7.76 -13.61
N SER A 94 7.86 -8.06 -12.32
CA SER A 94 7.12 -7.27 -11.32
C SER A 94 7.63 -5.82 -11.24
N MET A 95 8.94 -5.61 -11.31
CA MET A 95 9.52 -4.26 -11.27
C MET A 95 9.21 -3.47 -12.54
N THR A 96 9.29 -4.08 -13.73
CA THR A 96 8.90 -3.41 -14.98
C THR A 96 7.45 -2.97 -14.92
N TRP A 97 6.55 -3.85 -14.47
CA TRP A 97 5.13 -3.53 -14.32
C TRP A 97 4.89 -2.43 -13.29
N MET A 98 5.58 -2.49 -12.14
CA MET A 98 5.48 -1.47 -11.10
C MET A 98 5.90 -0.09 -11.59
N ILE A 99 7.04 0.01 -12.29
CA ILE A 99 7.54 1.29 -12.84
C ILE A 99 6.53 1.87 -13.83
N LEU A 100 5.97 1.06 -14.72
CA LEU A 100 4.96 1.50 -15.68
C LEU A 100 3.68 1.98 -15.00
N CYS A 101 3.17 1.23 -14.00
CA CYS A 101 2.00 1.62 -13.23
C CYS A 101 2.21 2.95 -12.50
N LEU A 102 3.33 3.10 -11.79
CA LEU A 102 3.60 4.29 -10.98
C LEU A 102 3.83 5.50 -11.88
N ALA A 103 4.63 5.37 -12.94
CA ALA A 103 4.85 6.46 -13.90
C ALA A 103 3.53 6.88 -14.57
N GLY A 104 2.67 5.92 -14.95
CA GLY A 104 1.35 6.20 -15.50
C GLY A 104 0.45 6.92 -14.50
N ALA A 105 0.36 6.44 -13.26
CA ALA A 105 -0.45 7.06 -12.21
C ALA A 105 0.01 8.48 -11.86
N GLU A 106 1.32 8.70 -11.73
CA GLU A 106 1.90 10.03 -11.52
C GLU A 106 1.61 10.95 -12.71
N ALA A 107 1.78 10.46 -13.95
CA ALA A 107 1.47 11.24 -15.15
C ALA A 107 -0.02 11.61 -15.24
N VAL A 108 -0.94 10.69 -14.91
CA VAL A 108 -2.39 10.99 -14.84
C VAL A 108 -2.66 12.10 -13.84
N GLY A 109 -2.08 12.01 -12.64
CA GLY A 109 -2.24 13.03 -11.61
C GLY A 109 -1.68 14.38 -12.05
N PHE A 110 -0.47 14.38 -12.60
CA PHE A 110 0.24 15.58 -13.02
C PHE A 110 -0.44 16.29 -14.21
N PHE A 111 -0.71 15.57 -15.31
CA PHE A 111 -1.38 16.17 -16.47
C PHE A 111 -2.87 16.41 -16.24
N GLY A 112 -3.50 15.67 -15.32
CA GLY A 112 -4.86 15.96 -14.87
C GLY A 112 -5.01 17.37 -14.28
N ILE A 113 -3.95 17.94 -13.69
CA ILE A 113 -3.94 19.33 -13.22
C ILE A 113 -4.25 20.30 -14.37
N ALA A 114 -3.66 20.08 -15.54
CA ALA A 114 -3.88 20.91 -16.74
C ALA A 114 -5.33 20.80 -17.20
N TYR A 115 -5.82 19.57 -17.38
CA TYR A 115 -7.16 19.30 -17.88
C TYR A 115 -8.26 19.96 -17.04
N PHE A 116 -8.21 19.75 -15.72
CA PHE A 116 -9.22 20.29 -14.79
C PHE A 116 -9.04 21.78 -14.52
N ASN A 117 -7.91 22.38 -14.90
CA ASN A 117 -7.75 23.83 -14.85
C ASN A 117 -8.49 24.50 -16.03
N GLU A 118 -8.39 23.94 -17.23
CA GLU A 118 -9.12 24.42 -18.40
C GLU A 118 -10.63 24.10 -18.34
N HIS A 119 -11.00 23.03 -17.64
CA HIS A 119 -12.38 22.57 -17.50
C HIS A 119 -12.88 22.63 -16.05
N PRO A 120 -13.02 23.83 -15.45
CA PRO A 120 -13.40 23.97 -14.04
C PRO A 120 -14.81 23.44 -13.74
N SER A 121 -15.70 23.35 -14.73
CA SER A 121 -17.07 22.84 -14.58
C SER A 121 -17.13 21.37 -14.19
N VAL A 122 -16.13 20.57 -14.55
CA VAL A 122 -16.06 19.12 -14.26
C VAL A 122 -15.04 18.79 -13.17
N ALA A 123 -14.34 19.78 -12.63
CA ALA A 123 -13.30 19.60 -11.62
C ALA A 123 -13.83 19.36 -10.18
N GLY A 124 -15.15 19.50 -9.95
CA GLY A 124 -15.78 19.39 -8.64
C GLY A 124 -15.38 18.13 -7.84
N PRO A 125 -15.56 16.92 -8.40
CA PRO A 125 -15.21 15.67 -7.71
C PRO A 125 -13.71 15.54 -7.38
N VAL A 126 -12.82 16.00 -8.26
CA VAL A 126 -11.36 15.92 -8.08
C VAL A 126 -10.87 16.96 -7.07
N ASN A 127 -11.49 18.14 -7.03
CA ASN A 127 -11.18 19.17 -6.03
C ASN A 127 -11.56 18.72 -4.61
N GLN A 128 -12.63 17.92 -4.47
CA GLN A 128 -13.02 17.32 -3.19
C GLN A 128 -12.08 16.17 -2.82
N ASN A 129 -11.77 15.28 -3.76
CA ASN A 129 -10.85 14.17 -3.55
C ASN A 129 -9.92 13.98 -4.76
N PRO A 130 -8.65 14.40 -4.67
CA PRO A 130 -7.67 14.25 -5.75
C PRO A 130 -7.43 12.80 -6.19
N GLU A 131 -7.68 11.80 -5.34
CA GLU A 131 -7.53 10.38 -5.69
C GLU A 131 -8.53 9.93 -6.76
N ARG A 132 -9.59 10.73 -7.04
CA ARG A 132 -10.57 10.45 -8.09
C ARG A 132 -10.11 10.85 -9.50
N VAL A 133 -8.97 11.53 -9.63
CA VAL A 133 -8.48 12.09 -10.90
C VAL A 133 -8.52 11.09 -12.06
N PHE A 134 -8.06 9.86 -11.84
CA PHE A 134 -8.05 8.83 -12.89
C PHE A 134 -9.46 8.38 -13.29
N ILE A 135 -10.36 8.21 -12.31
CA ILE A 135 -11.74 7.76 -12.54
C ILE A 135 -12.50 8.81 -13.35
N GLU A 136 -12.38 10.08 -12.96
CA GLU A 136 -13.05 11.19 -13.64
C GLU A 136 -12.50 11.38 -15.07
N LEU A 137 -11.17 11.37 -15.25
CA LEU A 137 -10.57 11.44 -16.58
C LEU A 137 -10.96 10.26 -17.45
N ALA A 138 -11.03 9.05 -16.89
CA ALA A 138 -11.46 7.86 -17.63
C ALA A 138 -12.92 7.99 -18.12
N GLN A 139 -13.81 8.57 -17.33
CA GLN A 139 -15.21 8.77 -17.70
C GLN A 139 -15.40 9.88 -18.73
N ILE A 140 -14.61 10.95 -18.64
CA ILE A 140 -14.75 12.12 -19.50
C ILE A 140 -14.08 11.90 -20.87
N LEU A 141 -12.89 11.31 -20.89
CA LEU A 141 -12.05 11.24 -22.09
C LEU A 141 -12.28 10.00 -22.94
N PHE A 142 -12.80 8.92 -22.35
CA PHE A 142 -13.03 7.68 -23.07
C PHE A 142 -14.50 7.51 -23.44
N ASN A 143 -14.74 6.72 -24.49
CA ASN A 143 -16.09 6.29 -24.84
C ASN A 143 -16.74 5.54 -23.65
N PRO A 144 -18.05 5.73 -23.36
CA PRO A 144 -18.76 5.07 -22.26
C PRO A 144 -18.56 3.55 -22.18
N TRP A 145 -18.42 2.86 -23.31
CA TRP A 145 -18.14 1.42 -23.34
C TRP A 145 -16.76 1.10 -22.78
N ILE A 146 -15.73 1.87 -23.16
CA ILE A 146 -14.36 1.68 -22.68
C ILE A 146 -14.27 2.10 -21.22
N ALA A 147 -14.83 3.26 -20.86
CA ALA A 147 -14.89 3.71 -19.48
C ALA A 147 -15.56 2.65 -18.58
N GLY A 148 -16.69 2.07 -19.02
CA GLY A 148 -17.36 0.99 -18.30
C GLY A 148 -16.48 -0.25 -18.08
N ILE A 149 -15.71 -0.67 -19.10
CA ILE A 149 -14.75 -1.78 -18.98
C ILE A 149 -13.63 -1.43 -17.99
N LEU A 150 -13.08 -0.22 -18.06
CA LEU A 150 -12.00 0.23 -17.17
C LEU A 150 -12.46 0.29 -15.71
N LEU A 151 -13.62 0.90 -15.45
CA LEU A 151 -14.18 0.98 -14.10
C LEU A 151 -14.52 -0.41 -13.56
N SER A 152 -15.04 -1.30 -14.41
CA SER A 152 -15.27 -2.70 -14.02
C SER A 152 -13.98 -3.43 -13.69
N ALA A 153 -12.90 -3.18 -14.44
CA ALA A 153 -11.58 -3.76 -14.17
C ALA A 153 -10.99 -3.27 -12.84
N ILE A 154 -11.11 -1.98 -12.54
CA ILE A 154 -10.71 -1.40 -11.24
C ILE A 154 -11.49 -2.06 -10.10
N LEU A 155 -12.82 -2.12 -10.22
CA LEU A 155 -13.67 -2.75 -9.21
C LEU A 155 -13.31 -4.22 -9.02
N ALA A 156 -13.07 -4.96 -10.10
CA ALA A 156 -12.71 -6.36 -10.04
C ALA A 156 -11.33 -6.58 -9.38
N ALA A 157 -10.34 -5.73 -9.68
CA ALA A 157 -9.02 -5.78 -9.06
C ALA A 157 -9.05 -5.43 -7.56
N VAL A 158 -9.89 -4.46 -7.17
CA VAL A 158 -10.12 -4.12 -5.77
C VAL A 158 -10.83 -5.28 -5.05
N MET A 159 -11.84 -5.90 -5.67
CA MET A 159 -12.55 -7.05 -5.09
C MET A 159 -11.66 -8.28 -4.90
N SER A 160 -10.75 -8.58 -5.84
CA SER A 160 -9.82 -9.72 -5.69
C SER A 160 -8.87 -9.48 -4.51
N THR A 161 -8.33 -8.25 -4.40
CA THR A 161 -7.45 -7.86 -3.30
C THR A 161 -8.18 -7.85 -1.95
N LEU A 162 -9.36 -7.23 -1.88
CA LEU A 162 -10.18 -7.17 -0.67
C LEU A 162 -10.55 -8.57 -0.18
N SER A 163 -10.96 -9.46 -1.08
CA SER A 163 -11.34 -10.84 -0.72
C SER A 163 -10.16 -11.58 -0.10
N CYS A 164 -8.96 -11.48 -0.69
CA CYS A 164 -7.76 -12.08 -0.12
C CYS A 164 -7.41 -11.49 1.26
N GLN A 165 -7.44 -10.16 1.41
CA GLN A 165 -7.08 -9.52 2.68
C GLN A 165 -8.08 -9.83 3.80
N LEU A 166 -9.39 -9.83 3.50
CA LEU A 166 -10.43 -10.20 4.45
C LEU A 166 -10.30 -11.67 4.87
N LEU A 167 -10.01 -12.57 3.94
CA LEU A 167 -9.80 -13.98 4.24
C LEU A 167 -8.55 -14.21 5.09
N VAL A 168 -7.45 -13.51 4.80
CA VAL A 168 -6.21 -13.59 5.60
C VAL A 168 -6.46 -13.07 7.02
N CYS A 169 -7.11 -11.91 7.17
CA CYS A 169 -7.45 -11.36 8.49
C CYS A 169 -8.38 -12.29 9.26
N SER A 170 -9.41 -12.81 8.61
CA SER A 170 -10.33 -13.77 9.21
C SER A 170 -9.61 -15.05 9.64
N SER A 171 -8.71 -15.59 8.81
CA SER A 171 -7.96 -16.80 9.14
C SER A 171 -7.03 -16.56 10.31
N ALA A 172 -6.32 -15.43 10.35
CA ALA A 172 -5.46 -15.07 11.47
C ALA A 172 -6.27 -14.97 12.78
N ILE A 173 -7.44 -14.32 12.76
CA ILE A 173 -8.28 -14.22 13.97
C ILE A 173 -8.85 -15.60 14.37
N THR A 174 -9.16 -16.45 13.40
CA THR A 174 -9.81 -17.75 13.69
C THR A 174 -8.80 -18.82 14.12
N GLU A 175 -7.68 -18.96 13.43
CA GLU A 175 -6.65 -19.96 13.73
C GLU A 175 -5.66 -19.46 14.80
N ASP A 176 -5.17 -18.22 14.68
CA ASP A 176 -4.09 -17.73 15.56
C ASP A 176 -4.61 -17.15 16.88
N LEU A 177 -5.85 -16.65 16.93
CA LEU A 177 -6.47 -16.13 18.15
C LEU A 177 -7.51 -17.11 18.72
N TYR A 178 -8.58 -17.39 17.97
CA TYR A 178 -9.71 -18.17 18.48
C TYR A 178 -9.31 -19.61 18.83
N LYS A 179 -8.71 -20.34 17.89
CA LYS A 179 -8.28 -21.71 18.15
C LYS A 179 -7.10 -21.79 19.12
N ALA A 180 -6.09 -20.94 18.96
CA ALA A 180 -4.90 -21.01 19.81
C ALA A 180 -5.16 -20.65 21.28
N PHE A 181 -6.00 -19.64 21.56
CA PHE A 181 -6.19 -19.10 22.90
C PHE A 181 -7.58 -19.37 23.52
N LEU A 182 -8.67 -19.31 22.75
CA LEU A 182 -10.02 -19.44 23.28
C LEU A 182 -10.53 -20.89 23.28
N ARG A 183 -10.42 -21.59 22.14
CA ARG A 183 -10.98 -22.94 21.96
C ARG A 183 -10.07 -23.86 21.14
N LYS A 184 -9.07 -24.42 21.82
CA LYS A 184 -8.04 -25.31 21.24
C LYS A 184 -8.56 -26.56 20.53
N GLN A 185 -9.76 -27.02 20.88
CA GLN A 185 -10.41 -28.17 20.26
C GLN A 185 -11.63 -27.80 19.40
N ALA A 186 -11.67 -26.58 18.87
CA ALA A 186 -12.72 -26.17 17.94
C ALA A 186 -12.74 -27.08 16.70
N SER A 187 -13.93 -27.52 16.31
CA SER A 187 -14.11 -28.36 15.11
C SER A 187 -13.91 -27.55 13.83
N GLN A 188 -13.57 -28.20 12.72
CA GLN A 188 -13.41 -27.51 11.42
C GLN A 188 -14.66 -26.74 11.00
N LYS A 189 -15.85 -27.30 11.26
CA LYS A 189 -17.14 -26.66 10.93
C LYS A 189 -17.35 -25.39 11.74
N GLU A 190 -16.94 -25.40 13.01
CA GLU A 190 -17.00 -24.23 13.88
C GLU A 190 -16.03 -23.14 13.40
N LEU A 191 -14.79 -23.50 13.09
CA LEU A 191 -13.77 -22.57 12.59
C LEU A 191 -14.25 -21.87 11.31
N VAL A 192 -14.86 -22.61 10.37
CA VAL A 192 -15.42 -22.00 9.14
C VAL A 192 -16.53 -20.99 9.44
N TRP A 193 -17.42 -21.28 10.38
CA TRP A 193 -18.50 -20.36 10.77
C TRP A 193 -17.98 -19.14 11.51
N VAL A 194 -17.05 -19.32 12.44
CA VAL A 194 -16.38 -18.22 13.14
C VAL A 194 -15.65 -17.34 12.12
N GLY A 195 -14.92 -17.93 11.17
CA GLY A 195 -14.27 -17.19 10.10
C GLY A 195 -15.24 -16.34 9.29
N ARG A 196 -16.39 -16.90 8.86
CA ARG A 196 -17.41 -16.12 8.13
C ARG A 196 -17.94 -14.93 8.94
N VAL A 197 -18.17 -15.11 10.24
CA VAL A 197 -18.58 -14.01 11.14
C VAL A 197 -17.46 -12.98 11.27
N MET A 198 -16.20 -13.41 11.40
CA MET A 198 -15.06 -12.51 11.47
C MET A 198 -14.87 -11.70 10.19
N VAL A 199 -15.06 -12.30 9.00
CA VAL A 199 -15.07 -11.55 7.73
C VAL A 199 -16.11 -10.43 7.77
N LEU A 200 -17.34 -10.73 8.22
CA LEU A 200 -18.40 -9.73 8.32
C LEU A 200 -18.03 -8.61 9.29
N VAL A 201 -17.50 -8.95 10.48
CA VAL A 201 -17.07 -7.96 11.48
C VAL A 201 -15.97 -7.06 10.94
N VAL A 202 -14.93 -7.64 10.32
CA VAL A 202 -13.82 -6.87 9.73
C VAL A 202 -14.33 -5.97 8.59
N ALA A 203 -15.25 -6.45 7.76
CA ALA A 203 -15.86 -5.66 6.69
C ALA A 203 -16.65 -4.45 7.24
N LEU A 204 -17.43 -4.64 8.32
CA LEU A 204 -18.16 -3.54 8.96
C LEU A 204 -17.23 -2.48 9.55
N VAL A 205 -16.13 -2.89 10.19
CA VAL A 205 -15.11 -1.96 10.70
C VAL A 205 -14.44 -1.22 9.55
N ALA A 206 -14.09 -1.91 8.45
CA ALA A 206 -13.50 -1.27 7.27
C ALA A 206 -14.44 -0.24 6.64
N ILE A 207 -15.75 -0.53 6.54
CA ILE A 207 -16.77 0.41 6.04
C ILE A 207 -16.87 1.63 6.98
N ALA A 208 -16.89 1.42 8.29
CA ALA A 208 -16.94 2.51 9.26
C ALA A 208 -15.71 3.44 9.15
N LEU A 209 -14.52 2.89 8.94
CA LEU A 209 -13.30 3.67 8.72
C LEU A 209 -13.32 4.40 7.36
N ALA A 210 -13.84 3.76 6.31
CA ALA A 210 -13.93 4.34 4.97
C ALA A 210 -15.02 5.42 4.84
N ALA A 211 -16.03 5.43 5.74
CA ALA A 211 -17.10 6.41 5.74
C ALA A 211 -16.63 7.83 6.13
N ASN A 212 -15.45 7.96 6.74
CA ASN A 212 -14.87 9.26 7.06
C ASN A 212 -14.16 9.85 5.82
N PRO A 213 -14.64 10.97 5.23
CA PRO A 213 -14.06 11.55 4.03
C PRO A 213 -12.65 12.12 4.21
N GLU A 214 -12.20 12.37 5.45
CA GLU A 214 -10.83 12.79 5.75
C GLU A 214 -9.81 11.65 5.56
N ASN A 215 -10.27 10.39 5.54
CA ASN A 215 -9.41 9.23 5.38
C ASN A 215 -9.09 8.98 3.90
N ARG A 216 -8.00 9.59 3.43
CA ARG A 216 -7.44 9.30 2.10
C ARG A 216 -6.85 7.89 2.04
N VAL A 217 -6.99 7.23 0.88
CA VAL A 217 -6.52 5.85 0.68
C VAL A 217 -5.02 5.78 0.91
N LEU A 218 -4.24 6.69 0.30
CA LEU A 218 -2.79 6.69 0.47
C LEU A 218 -2.37 6.91 1.94
N GLY A 219 -3.10 7.75 2.67
CA GLY A 219 -2.83 8.03 4.09
C GLY A 219 -3.07 6.81 4.99
N LEU A 220 -4.20 6.13 4.81
CA LEU A 220 -4.51 4.90 5.55
C LEU A 220 -3.50 3.78 5.24
N VAL A 221 -3.17 3.59 3.96
CA VAL A 221 -2.21 2.58 3.52
C VAL A 221 -0.82 2.89 4.08
N SER A 222 -0.36 4.14 3.97
CA SER A 222 0.94 4.56 4.50
C SER A 222 1.02 4.34 6.01
N TYR A 223 -0.02 4.68 6.76
CA TYR A 223 -0.01 4.49 8.21
C TYR A 223 0.03 3.00 8.61
N ALA A 224 -0.80 2.16 7.96
CA ALA A 224 -0.77 0.71 8.18
C ALA A 224 0.59 0.11 7.77
N TRP A 225 1.15 0.57 6.65
CA TRP A 225 2.46 0.17 6.14
C TRP A 225 3.59 0.49 7.12
N ALA A 226 3.56 1.68 7.73
CA ALA A 226 4.50 2.08 8.77
C ALA A 226 4.38 1.19 10.01
N GLY A 227 3.16 0.95 10.49
CA GLY A 227 2.91 0.12 11.68
C GLY A 227 3.44 -1.30 11.53
N PHE A 228 3.05 -1.99 10.46
CA PHE A 228 3.55 -3.35 10.17
C PHE A 228 5.05 -3.37 9.88
N GLY A 229 5.53 -2.40 9.09
CA GLY A 229 6.94 -2.23 8.76
C GLY A 229 7.84 -2.09 9.98
N ALA A 230 7.45 -1.25 10.94
CA ALA A 230 8.20 -1.02 12.17
C ALA A 230 8.11 -2.18 13.16
N ALA A 231 6.94 -2.83 13.26
CA ALA A 231 6.73 -3.91 14.23
C ALA A 231 7.40 -5.22 13.78
N PHE A 232 7.19 -5.63 12.53
CA PHE A 232 7.65 -6.93 12.03
C PHE A 232 8.95 -6.85 11.23
N GLY A 233 9.22 -5.72 10.56
CA GLY A 233 10.38 -5.58 9.68
C GLY A 233 11.71 -5.85 10.38
N PRO A 234 12.01 -5.21 11.53
CA PRO A 234 13.20 -5.50 12.31
C PRO A 234 13.28 -6.97 12.74
N VAL A 235 12.18 -7.55 13.20
CA VAL A 235 12.15 -8.94 13.68
C VAL A 235 12.50 -9.93 12.56
N VAL A 236 11.92 -9.75 11.37
CA VAL A 236 12.19 -10.60 10.21
C VAL A 236 13.65 -10.48 9.79
N LEU A 237 14.18 -9.26 9.70
CA LEU A 237 15.58 -9.03 9.35
C LEU A 237 16.55 -9.64 10.36
N PHE A 238 16.35 -9.40 11.65
CA PHE A 238 17.21 -9.95 12.70
C PHE A 238 17.07 -11.47 12.84
N SER A 239 15.89 -12.05 12.56
CA SER A 239 15.73 -13.51 12.60
C SER A 239 16.61 -14.25 11.58
N VAL A 240 16.92 -13.61 10.46
CA VAL A 240 17.73 -14.21 9.39
C VAL A 240 19.21 -13.83 9.56
N MET A 241 19.50 -12.60 9.97
CA MET A 241 20.87 -12.07 10.03
C MET A 241 21.55 -12.25 11.39
N TRP A 242 20.80 -12.47 12.48
CA TRP A 242 21.35 -12.49 13.83
C TRP A 242 20.91 -13.71 14.64
N SER A 243 21.83 -14.66 14.77
CA SER A 243 21.62 -15.92 15.49
C SER A 243 21.32 -15.77 16.99
N ARG A 244 21.64 -14.62 17.59
CA ARG A 244 21.45 -14.37 19.02
C ARG A 244 20.08 -13.78 19.36
N MET A 245 19.18 -13.59 18.39
CA MET A 245 17.86 -13.03 18.65
C MET A 245 17.04 -13.95 19.57
N THR A 246 16.55 -13.41 20.68
CA THR A 246 15.73 -14.17 21.64
C THR A 246 14.24 -13.91 21.44
N ARG A 247 13.36 -14.80 21.91
CA ARG A 247 11.90 -14.60 21.90
C ARG A 247 11.48 -13.30 22.57
N ASN A 248 12.06 -12.99 23.73
CA ASN A 248 11.73 -11.77 24.47
C ASN A 248 12.24 -10.52 23.76
N GLY A 249 13.41 -10.60 23.12
CA GLY A 249 13.93 -9.53 22.28
C GLY A 249 13.05 -9.25 21.07
N ALA A 250 12.61 -10.29 20.37
CA ALA A 250 11.66 -10.16 19.26
C ALA A 250 10.35 -9.50 19.71
N LEU A 251 9.75 -9.95 20.81
CA LEU A 251 8.51 -9.37 21.35
C LEU A 251 8.68 -7.90 21.76
N ALA A 252 9.78 -7.58 22.46
CA ALA A 252 10.08 -6.20 22.84
C ALA A 252 10.25 -5.30 21.60
N GLY A 253 10.96 -5.78 20.58
CA GLY A 253 11.10 -5.09 19.30
C GLY A 253 9.77 -4.80 18.62
N MET A 254 8.88 -5.78 18.54
CA MET A 254 7.54 -5.62 17.96
C MET A 254 6.73 -4.55 18.68
N ILE A 255 6.70 -4.62 20.02
CA ILE A 255 5.93 -3.67 20.85
C ILE A 255 6.51 -2.27 20.73
N ILE A 256 7.83 -2.12 20.85
CA ILE A 256 8.50 -0.82 20.76
C ILE A 256 8.32 -0.21 19.38
N GLY A 257 8.48 -0.99 18.30
CA GLY A 257 8.28 -0.52 16.94
C GLY A 257 6.84 -0.05 16.68
N ALA A 258 5.85 -0.86 17.09
CA ALA A 258 4.43 -0.53 16.94
C ALA A 258 4.03 0.72 17.74
N LEU A 259 4.42 0.79 19.02
CA LEU A 259 4.13 1.94 19.88
C LEU A 259 4.81 3.21 19.38
N THR A 260 6.03 3.10 18.86
CA THR A 260 6.73 4.24 18.28
C THR A 260 5.95 4.82 17.13
N VAL A 261 5.42 4.01 16.21
CA VAL A 261 4.62 4.52 15.08
C VAL A 261 3.36 5.26 15.56
N ILE A 262 2.64 4.70 16.55
CA ILE A 262 1.43 5.31 17.09
C ILE A 262 1.74 6.65 17.77
N VAL A 263 2.76 6.68 18.62
CA VAL A 263 3.18 7.89 19.35
C VAL A 263 3.72 8.94 18.38
N TRP A 264 4.60 8.55 17.46
CA TRP A 264 5.22 9.46 16.51
C TRP A 264 4.18 10.11 15.58
N LYS A 265 3.14 9.36 15.20
CA LYS A 265 2.05 9.90 14.38
C LYS A 265 1.31 11.04 15.08
N GLN A 266 1.07 10.90 16.39
CA GLN A 266 0.31 11.88 17.16
C GLN A 266 1.09 13.18 17.38
N PHE A 267 2.39 13.08 17.57
CA PHE A 267 3.22 14.25 17.87
C PHE A 267 3.91 14.85 16.65
N GLY A 268 3.94 14.14 15.51
CA GLY A 268 4.48 14.66 14.24
C GLY A 268 5.94 15.09 14.32
N TRP A 269 6.72 14.51 15.22
CA TRP A 269 8.09 14.96 15.49
C TRP A 269 8.94 14.93 14.22
N LEU A 270 9.59 16.07 13.93
CA LEU A 270 10.53 16.28 12.83
C LEU A 270 9.97 16.14 11.41
N GLY A 271 8.66 15.86 11.24
CA GLY A 271 8.08 15.58 9.91
C GLY A 271 8.63 14.30 9.26
N LEU A 272 9.26 13.42 10.04
CA LEU A 272 9.85 12.17 9.57
C LEU A 272 8.77 11.08 9.48
N TYR A 273 8.77 10.32 8.40
CA TYR A 273 7.85 9.18 8.24
C TYR A 273 8.04 8.17 9.38
N GLU A 274 6.93 7.79 10.02
CA GLU A 274 6.90 7.14 11.33
C GLU A 274 7.54 5.74 11.32
N ILE A 275 7.65 5.11 10.13
CA ILE A 275 8.30 3.82 9.97
C ILE A 275 9.79 3.86 10.35
N ILE A 276 10.49 4.96 10.08
CA ILE A 276 11.94 5.06 10.27
C ILE A 276 12.29 5.02 11.77
N PRO A 277 11.77 5.91 12.62
CA PRO A 277 12.02 5.84 14.05
C PRO A 277 11.47 4.54 14.64
N GLY A 278 10.31 4.06 14.16
CA GLY A 278 9.76 2.77 14.59
C GLY A 278 10.69 1.60 14.30
N PHE A 279 11.30 1.57 13.12
CA PHE A 279 12.25 0.53 12.72
C PHE A 279 13.53 0.59 13.55
N ILE A 280 14.05 1.80 13.80
CA ILE A 280 15.26 2.02 14.61
C ILE A 280 15.03 1.62 16.06
N PHE A 281 13.99 2.14 16.70
CA PHE A 281 13.69 1.82 18.10
C PHE A 281 13.27 0.36 18.28
N GLY A 282 12.54 -0.22 17.32
CA GLY A 282 12.26 -1.65 17.28
C GLY A 282 13.56 -2.47 17.23
N SER A 283 14.49 -2.12 16.35
CA SER A 283 15.79 -2.78 16.23
C SER A 283 16.62 -2.67 17.51
N ILE A 284 16.66 -1.49 18.14
CA ILE A 284 17.33 -1.27 19.43
C ILE A 284 16.70 -2.14 20.51
N GLY A 285 15.36 -2.21 20.56
CA GLY A 285 14.63 -3.09 21.45
C GLY A 285 15.04 -4.56 21.28
N ILE A 286 15.12 -5.05 20.05
CA ILE A 286 15.55 -6.42 19.76
C ILE A 286 16.95 -6.67 20.31
N VAL A 287 17.90 -5.78 20.03
CA VAL A 287 19.30 -5.94 20.44
C VAL A 287 19.43 -5.92 21.96
N VAL A 288 18.88 -4.90 22.63
CA VAL A 288 19.00 -4.74 24.09
C VAL A 288 18.39 -5.93 24.82
N PHE A 289 17.15 -6.28 24.51
CA PHE A 289 16.46 -7.36 25.21
C PHE A 289 16.98 -8.76 24.85
N SER A 290 17.55 -8.94 23.67
CA SER A 290 18.23 -10.21 23.32
C SER A 290 19.58 -10.37 24.01
N LEU A 291 20.32 -9.28 24.22
CA LEU A 291 21.59 -9.32 24.95
C LEU A 291 21.39 -9.53 26.47
N LEU A 292 20.29 -9.02 27.02
CA LEU A 292 19.89 -9.25 28.41
C LEU A 292 19.33 -10.67 28.64
N GLY A 293 18.83 -11.31 27.58
CA GLY A 293 18.33 -12.69 27.63
C GLY A 293 19.43 -13.74 27.59
N LYS A 294 19.07 -14.99 27.93
CA LYS A 294 19.93 -16.14 27.68
C LYS A 294 20.07 -16.35 26.17
N ALA A 295 21.29 -16.65 25.72
CA ALA A 295 21.54 -16.94 24.31
C ALA A 295 20.63 -18.10 23.85
N PRO A 296 20.04 -18.01 22.63
CA PRO A 296 19.28 -19.11 22.06
C PRO A 296 20.18 -20.35 21.94
N SER A 297 19.63 -21.52 22.28
CA SER A 297 20.27 -22.83 22.13
C SER A 297 20.23 -23.33 20.70
#